data_AF-A0A0G4GE84-F1
#
_entry.id   AF-A0A0G4GE84-F1
#
_cell.length_a   1.000
_cell.length_b   1.000
_cell.length_c   1.000
_cell.angle_alpha   90.00
_cell.angle_beta   90.00
_cell.angle_gamma   90.00
#
_symmetry.space_group_name_H-M   'P 1'
#
loop_
_entity.id
_entity.type
_entity.pdbx_description
1 polymer ?
#
loop_
_entity_poly.entity_id
_entity_poly.type
_entity_poly.pdbx_seq_one_letter_code
_entity_poly.pdbx_strand_id
1 'polypeptide(L)'
;MAQSTVPPKLWTDLIWSPKSTGADPSVENLGSMRFDPKHFVRAYTLCRGSGRTDAQCKDSLDEDTYITPANPAETVFQKELVDGMVCMMTFRDDSKCQHFSEALYKKMHWEPPKPTTGETLKAKWKILTGSKQTV
;
A
#
# COMPACT_ATOMS: atom_id res chain seq x y z
N MET A 1 -7.63 26.34 0.23
CA MET A 1 -8.52 26.40 -0.96
C MET A 1 -9.94 26.10 -0.51
N ALA A 2 -10.93 26.89 -0.94
CA ALA A 2 -12.33 26.65 -0.56
C ALA A 2 -12.85 25.37 -1.22
N GLN A 3 -13.42 24.45 -0.43
CA GLN A 3 -14.06 23.24 -0.95
C GLN A 3 -15.43 23.60 -1.51
N SER A 4 -15.62 23.45 -2.82
CA SER A 4 -16.93 23.57 -3.46
C SER A 4 -17.74 22.28 -3.30
N THR A 5 -19.07 22.43 -3.17
CA THR A 5 -20.01 21.30 -3.15
C THR A 5 -19.90 20.50 -4.45
N VAL A 6 -19.73 19.18 -4.33
CA VAL A 6 -19.64 18.28 -5.50
C VAL A 6 -21.06 17.86 -5.92
N PRO A 7 -21.50 18.18 -7.15
CA PRO A 7 -22.82 17.79 -7.62
C PRO A 7 -22.95 16.27 -7.80
N PRO A 8 -24.16 15.67 -7.65
CA PRO A 8 -24.35 14.21 -7.72
C PRO A 8 -23.84 13.54 -8.98
N LYS A 9 -23.88 14.23 -10.12
CA LYS A 9 -23.37 13.74 -11.41
C LYS A 9 -21.85 13.45 -11.43
N LEU A 10 -21.10 13.96 -10.45
CA LEU A 10 -19.65 13.76 -10.32
C LEU A 10 -19.29 12.82 -9.15
N TRP A 11 -20.26 12.21 -8.48
CA TRP A 11 -19.98 11.37 -7.31
C TRP A 11 -19.26 10.07 -7.68
N THR A 12 -19.57 9.48 -8.84
CA THR A 12 -18.85 8.29 -9.33
C THR A 12 -17.37 8.57 -9.48
N ASP A 13 -17.03 9.71 -10.07
CA ASP A 13 -15.64 10.13 -10.28
C ASP A 13 -14.98 10.46 -8.94
N LEU A 14 -15.71 11.06 -8.01
CA LEU A 14 -15.21 11.38 -6.68
C LEU A 14 -14.82 10.12 -5.87
N ILE A 15 -15.55 9.01 -6.04
CA ILE A 15 -15.25 7.75 -5.34
C ILE A 15 -13.92 7.15 -5.82
N TRP A 16 -13.65 7.20 -7.12
CA TRP A 16 -12.45 6.61 -7.72
C TRP A 16 -11.29 7.60 -7.86
N SER A 17 -11.53 8.88 -7.68
CA SER A 17 -10.54 9.95 -7.76
C SER A 17 -10.83 11.00 -6.67
N PRO A 18 -10.64 10.64 -5.39
CA PRO A 18 -10.89 11.54 -4.28
C PRO A 18 -9.92 12.73 -4.33
N LYS A 19 -10.36 13.88 -3.82
CA LYS A 19 -9.47 15.03 -3.63
C LYS A 19 -8.46 14.74 -2.53
N SER A 20 -7.24 15.22 -2.70
CA SER A 20 -6.17 15.05 -1.70
C SER A 20 -6.53 15.70 -0.36
N THR A 21 -6.14 15.01 0.71
CA THR A 21 -6.35 15.26 2.13
C THR A 21 -5.04 14.98 2.88
N GLY A 22 -5.04 15.16 4.20
CA GLY A 22 -3.89 14.77 5.03
C GLY A 22 -3.68 13.26 5.16
N ALA A 23 -4.59 12.43 4.66
CA ALA A 23 -4.57 10.98 4.78
C ALA A 23 -5.19 10.34 3.53
N ASP A 24 -4.43 10.35 2.44
CA ASP A 24 -4.92 9.90 1.14
C ASP A 24 -4.89 8.37 1.00
N PRO A 25 -5.91 7.76 0.38
CA PRO A 25 -5.85 6.37 -0.01
C PRO A 25 -4.92 6.18 -1.23
N SER A 26 -4.45 4.96 -1.43
CA SER A 26 -3.78 4.58 -2.67
C SER A 26 -4.80 4.51 -3.81
N VAL A 27 -4.90 5.59 -4.59
CA VAL A 27 -5.91 5.76 -5.64
C VAL A 27 -5.77 4.67 -6.72
N GLU A 28 -4.54 4.28 -7.07
CA GLU A 28 -4.29 3.18 -8.00
C GLU A 28 -4.84 1.83 -7.53
N ASN A 29 -5.00 1.63 -6.22
CA ASN A 29 -5.47 0.38 -5.63
C ASN A 29 -6.95 0.42 -5.19
N LEU A 30 -7.64 1.55 -5.32
CA LEU A 30 -9.07 1.61 -4.98
C LEU A 30 -9.88 0.58 -5.79
N GLY A 31 -9.56 0.42 -7.07
CA GLY A 31 -10.23 -0.54 -7.96
C GLY A 31 -10.05 -2.01 -7.58
N SER A 32 -9.00 -2.35 -6.81
CA SER A 32 -8.71 -3.70 -6.33
C SER A 32 -9.23 -3.96 -4.91
N MET A 33 -9.88 -2.98 -4.26
CA MET A 33 -10.54 -3.17 -2.98
C MET A 33 -11.69 -4.18 -3.12
N ARG A 34 -11.66 -5.24 -2.32
CA ARG A 34 -12.63 -6.34 -2.36
C ARG A 34 -12.99 -6.80 -0.96
N PHE A 35 -14.25 -7.15 -0.81
CA PHE A 35 -14.81 -7.81 0.36
C PHE A 35 -16.06 -8.57 -0.10
N ASP A 36 -16.08 -9.90 0.08
CA ASP A 36 -17.25 -10.70 -0.27
C ASP A 36 -18.16 -10.94 0.95
N PRO A 37 -19.29 -10.22 1.07
CA PRO A 37 -20.22 -10.42 2.19
C PRO A 37 -20.88 -11.81 2.20
N LYS A 38 -20.78 -12.57 1.09
CA LYS A 38 -21.38 -13.90 0.94
C LYS A 38 -20.36 -15.03 1.05
N HIS A 39 -19.09 -14.76 1.33
CA HIS A 39 -18.03 -15.77 1.42
C HIS A 39 -18.44 -16.95 2.31
N PHE A 40 -18.69 -16.68 3.60
CA PHE A 40 -19.01 -17.72 4.58
C PHE A 40 -20.33 -18.43 4.29
N VAL A 41 -21.36 -17.69 3.85
CA VAL A 41 -22.68 -18.29 3.53
C VAL A 41 -22.54 -19.27 2.36
N ARG A 42 -21.81 -18.87 1.31
CA ARG A 42 -21.58 -19.72 0.14
C ARG A 42 -20.72 -20.92 0.50
N ALA A 43 -19.61 -20.72 1.21
CA ALA A 43 -18.72 -21.79 1.64
C ALA A 43 -19.44 -22.81 2.55
N TYR A 44 -20.26 -22.34 3.50
CA TYR A 44 -21.06 -23.19 4.36
C TYR A 44 -22.11 -23.99 3.58
N THR A 45 -22.80 -23.35 2.62
CA THR A 45 -23.81 -24.01 1.79
C THR A 45 -23.19 -25.11 0.93
N LEU A 46 -22.02 -24.86 0.35
CA LEU A 46 -21.26 -25.87 -0.40
C LEU A 46 -20.81 -27.02 0.51
N CYS A 47 -20.33 -26.72 1.71
CA CYS A 47 -19.94 -27.73 2.69
C CYS A 47 -21.11 -28.63 3.09
N ARG A 48 -22.27 -28.06 3.42
CA ARG A 48 -23.49 -28.83 3.73
C ARG A 48 -23.98 -29.64 2.53
N GLY A 49 -23.92 -29.07 1.33
CA GLY A 49 -24.25 -29.75 0.07
C GLY A 49 -23.35 -30.96 -0.23
N SER A 50 -22.11 -30.96 0.28
CA SER A 50 -21.19 -32.11 0.20
C SER A 50 -21.50 -33.24 1.20
N GLY A 51 -22.52 -33.08 2.05
CA GLY A 51 -22.95 -34.09 3.02
C GLY A 51 -22.28 -34.03 4.40
N ARG A 52 -21.44 -33.01 4.67
CA ARG A 52 -20.78 -32.81 5.97
C ARG A 52 -21.74 -32.29 7.03
N THR A 53 -21.47 -32.57 8.30
CA THR A 53 -22.28 -32.07 9.44
C THR A 53 -22.07 -30.57 9.68
N ASP A 54 -22.97 -29.94 10.44
CA ASP A 54 -22.83 -28.52 10.81
C ASP A 54 -21.51 -28.22 11.54
N ALA A 55 -21.14 -29.07 12.51
CA ALA A 55 -19.87 -28.94 13.24
C ALA A 55 -18.66 -29.06 12.30
N GLN A 56 -18.65 -30.07 11.43
CA GLN A 56 -17.57 -30.25 10.45
C GLN A 56 -17.44 -29.06 9.51
N CYS A 57 -18.56 -28.45 9.11
CA CYS A 57 -18.51 -27.27 8.25
C CYS A 57 -17.95 -26.06 8.99
N LYS A 58 -18.41 -25.78 10.21
CA LYS A 58 -17.92 -24.64 10.99
C LYS A 58 -16.41 -24.71 11.24
N ASP A 59 -15.89 -25.90 11.51
CA ASP A 59 -14.46 -26.10 11.78
C ASP A 59 -13.60 -26.05 10.51
N SER A 60 -14.19 -26.14 9.32
CA SER A 60 -13.48 -26.23 8.03
C SER A 60 -13.67 -25.02 7.11
N LEU A 61 -14.27 -23.92 7.58
CA LEU A 61 -14.43 -22.71 6.78
C LEU A 61 -13.13 -21.90 6.81
N ASP A 62 -12.43 -21.86 5.67
CA ASP A 62 -11.28 -20.98 5.48
C ASP A 62 -11.71 -19.50 5.38
N GLU A 63 -10.81 -18.60 5.76
CA GLU A 63 -11.00 -17.16 5.56
C GLU A 63 -11.03 -16.80 4.07
N ASP A 64 -11.63 -15.64 3.75
CA ASP A 64 -11.67 -15.16 2.37
C ASP A 64 -10.28 -14.69 1.93
N THR A 65 -9.76 -15.29 0.86
CA THR A 65 -8.50 -14.89 0.25
C THR A 65 -8.67 -13.79 -0.79
N TYR A 66 -9.91 -13.52 -1.23
CA TYR A 66 -10.21 -12.50 -2.24
C TYR A 66 -10.56 -11.15 -1.61
N ILE A 67 -9.64 -10.67 -0.78
CA ILE A 67 -9.74 -9.42 -0.03
C ILE A 67 -8.77 -8.36 -0.57
N THR A 68 -8.93 -7.12 -0.12
CA THR A 68 -7.99 -6.03 -0.41
C THR A 68 -6.55 -6.44 -0.06
N PRO A 69 -5.57 -6.25 -0.95
CA PRO A 69 -4.18 -6.59 -0.68
C PRO A 69 -3.62 -5.87 0.56
N ALA A 70 -2.81 -6.58 1.34
CA ALA A 70 -2.11 -6.00 2.49
C ALA A 70 -1.14 -4.89 2.06
N ASN A 71 -0.92 -3.91 2.95
CA ASN A 71 0.00 -2.82 2.67
C ASN A 71 1.45 -3.34 2.67
N PRO A 72 2.24 -3.15 1.59
CA PRO A 72 3.62 -3.61 1.54
C PRO A 72 4.52 -2.97 2.62
N ALA A 73 4.13 -1.82 3.17
CA ALA A 73 4.88 -1.18 4.26
C ALA A 73 4.99 -2.08 5.50
N GLU A 74 4.01 -2.94 5.76
CA GLU A 74 4.01 -3.85 6.91
C GLU A 74 5.17 -4.86 6.85
N THR A 75 5.56 -5.28 5.66
CA THR A 75 6.65 -6.25 5.45
C THR A 75 7.98 -5.56 5.17
N VAL A 76 7.97 -4.47 4.40
CA VAL A 76 9.19 -3.74 3.99
C VAL A 76 9.79 -2.92 5.13
N PHE A 77 8.94 -2.31 5.98
CA PHE A 77 9.36 -1.42 7.07
C PHE A 77 8.94 -1.94 8.46
N GLN A 78 8.84 -3.26 8.60
CA GLN A 78 8.33 -3.93 9.80
C GLN A 78 9.04 -3.45 11.07
N LYS A 79 10.37 -3.31 11.03
CA LYS A 79 11.16 -2.91 12.20
C LYS A 79 10.82 -1.49 12.65
N GLU A 80 10.81 -0.54 11.72
CA GLU A 80 10.50 0.86 11.98
C GLU A 80 9.07 1.05 12.51
N LEU A 81 8.13 0.28 11.96
CA LEU A 81 6.74 0.27 12.44
C LEU A 81 6.66 -0.26 13.87
N VAL A 82 7.33 -1.37 14.18
CA VAL A 82 7.34 -1.96 15.53
C VAL A 82 8.01 -1.02 16.53
N ASP A 83 9.16 -0.43 16.19
CA ASP A 83 9.87 0.50 17.07
C ASP A 83 9.01 1.75 17.36
N GLY A 84 8.34 2.29 16.34
CA GLY A 84 7.38 3.39 16.49
C GLY A 84 6.18 3.01 17.38
N MET A 85 5.60 1.82 17.18
CA MET A 85 4.51 1.31 18.03
C MET A 85 4.97 1.16 19.48
N VAL A 86 6.16 0.62 19.74
CA VAL A 86 6.72 0.47 21.08
C VAL A 86 6.91 1.82 21.77
N CYS A 87 7.40 2.82 21.04
CA CYS A 87 7.51 4.19 21.55
C CYS A 87 6.14 4.76 21.96
N MET A 88 5.14 4.64 21.08
CA MET A 88 3.78 5.13 21.35
C MET A 88 3.10 4.39 22.50
N MET A 89 3.30 3.07 22.63
CA MET A 89 2.81 2.29 23.76
C MET A 89 3.43 2.71 25.09
N THR A 90 4.72 3.07 25.08
CA THR A 90 5.48 3.43 26.29
C THR A 90 5.17 4.85 26.76
N PHE A 91 5.22 5.83 25.86
CA PHE A 91 5.16 7.24 26.23
C PHE A 91 3.80 7.88 26.01
N ARG A 92 2.96 7.32 25.12
CA ARG A 92 1.64 7.85 24.72
C ARG A 92 1.68 9.33 24.28
N ASP A 93 2.81 9.76 23.75
CA ASP A 93 3.11 11.14 23.39
C ASP A 93 3.78 11.16 22.02
N ASP A 94 3.07 11.69 21.03
CA ASP A 94 3.51 11.74 19.64
C ASP A 94 4.81 12.54 19.48
N SER A 95 4.97 13.62 20.25
CA SER A 95 6.16 14.49 20.18
C SER A 95 7.45 13.75 20.53
N LYS A 96 7.36 12.72 21.38
CA LYS A 96 8.51 11.88 21.77
C LYS A 96 8.83 10.81 20.73
N CYS A 97 7.86 10.43 19.90
CA CYS A 97 7.97 9.35 18.92
C CYS A 97 8.04 9.84 17.46
N GLN A 98 7.92 11.15 17.23
CA GLN A 98 7.90 11.79 15.91
C GLN A 98 9.09 11.41 15.01
N HIS A 99 10.26 11.14 15.58
CA HIS A 99 11.44 10.75 14.80
C HIS A 99 11.24 9.41 14.05
N PHE A 100 10.40 8.50 14.54
CA PHE A 100 10.06 7.26 13.85
C PHE A 100 9.17 7.50 12.63
N SER A 101 8.14 8.34 12.76
CA SER A 101 7.25 8.69 11.65
C SER A 101 7.96 9.51 10.56
N GLU A 102 8.84 10.44 10.94
CA GLU A 102 9.67 11.20 9.99
C GLU A 102 10.67 10.30 9.24
N ALA A 103 11.31 9.36 9.93
CA ALA A 103 12.23 8.42 9.30
C ALA A 103 11.51 7.51 8.30
N LEU A 104 10.32 7.02 8.66
CA LEU A 104 9.49 6.21 7.77
C LEU A 104 9.04 7.01 6.54
N TYR A 105 8.56 8.24 6.75
CA TYR A 105 8.17 9.13 5.64
C TYR A 105 9.32 9.36 4.66
N LYS A 106 10.53 9.65 5.16
CA LYS A 106 11.72 9.83 4.32
C LYS A 106 12.06 8.58 3.50
N LYS A 107 11.88 7.38 4.06
CA LYS A 107 12.14 6.12 3.34
C LYS A 107 11.09 5.83 2.28
N MET A 108 9.82 6.07 2.59
CA MET A 108 8.70 5.85 1.65
C MET A 108 8.75 6.80 0.45
N HIS A 109 9.21 8.03 0.66
CA HIS A 109 9.30 9.07 -0.38
C HIS A 109 10.73 9.28 -0.91
N TRP A 110 11.65 8.35 -0.65
CA TRP A 110 13.01 8.47 -1.16
C TRP A 110 13.02 8.25 -2.68
N GLU A 111 13.32 9.31 -3.44
CA GLU A 111 13.64 9.22 -4.86
C GLU A 111 15.15 9.25 -5.06
N PRO A 112 15.73 8.40 -5.93
CA PRO A 112 17.14 8.49 -6.27
C PRO A 112 17.43 9.87 -6.89
N PRO A 113 18.54 10.53 -6.52
CA PRO A 113 18.85 11.83 -7.09
C PRO A 113 18.96 11.72 -8.62
N LYS A 114 18.27 12.62 -9.33
CA LYS A 114 18.41 12.72 -10.78
C LYS A 114 19.90 12.94 -11.09
N PRO A 115 20.48 12.20 -12.05
CA PRO A 115 21.90 12.30 -12.35
C PRO A 115 22.25 13.75 -12.68
N THR A 116 23.29 14.25 -12.04
CA THR A 116 23.75 15.62 -12.26
C THR A 116 24.26 15.80 -13.69
N THR A 117 24.26 17.02 -14.23
CA THR A 117 24.71 17.32 -15.60
C THR A 117 26.12 16.78 -15.90
N GLY A 118 26.98 16.67 -14.87
CA GLY A 118 28.31 16.08 -14.98
C GLY A 118 28.33 14.56 -15.18
N GLU A 119 27.36 13.83 -14.64
CA GLU A 119 27.25 12.37 -14.77
C GLU A 119 26.63 11.99 -16.13
N THR A 120 25.69 12.80 -16.62
CA THR A 120 25.14 12.66 -17.98
C THR A 120 26.18 12.98 -19.05
N LEU A 121 27.06 13.97 -18.82
CA LEU A 121 28.19 14.25 -19.70
C LEU A 121 29.23 13.12 -19.68
N LYS A 122 29.58 12.55 -18.52
CA LYS A 122 30.48 11.38 -18.44
C LYS A 122 29.91 10.15 -19.15
N ALA A 123 28.60 9.91 -19.02
CA ALA A 123 27.92 8.82 -19.72
C ALA A 123 27.93 9.03 -21.25
N LYS A 124 27.64 10.25 -21.73
CA LYS A 124 27.76 10.60 -23.16
C LYS A 124 29.19 10.47 -23.68
N TRP A 125 30.19 10.91 -22.92
CA TRP A 125 31.59 10.81 -23.30
C TRP A 125 32.07 9.36 -23.39
N LYS A 126 31.69 8.47 -22.46
CA LYS A 126 32.01 7.03 -22.55
C LYS A 126 31.42 6.35 -23.79
N ILE A 127 30.23 6.76 -24.22
CA ILE A 127 29.60 6.24 -25.45
C ILE A 127 30.35 6.76 -26.69
N LEU A 128 30.85 7.99 -26.65
CA LEU A 128 31.60 8.62 -27.75
C LEU A 128 33.07 8.14 -27.83
N THR A 129 33.68 7.73 -26.72
CA THR A 129 35.07 7.22 -26.69
C THR A 129 35.19 5.70 -26.70
N GLY A 130 34.08 4.96 -26.60
CA GLY A 130 34.01 3.50 -26.68
C GLY A 130 34.14 2.90 -28.08
N SER A 131 34.89 3.53 -28.98
CA SER A 131 35.26 2.98 -30.30
C SER A 131 36.75 2.67 -30.32
N LYS A 132 37.06 1.38 -30.24
CA LYS A 132 38.34 0.69 -30.50
C LYS A 132 39.30 0.54 -29.33
N GLN A 133 39.27 -0.66 -28.76
CA GLN A 133 40.50 -1.44 -28.54
C GLN A 133 40.17 -2.93 -28.70
N THR A 134 40.17 -3.38 -29.95
CA THR A 134 40.48 -4.75 -30.36
C THR A 134 41.96 -4.78 -30.72
N VAL A 135 42.78 -5.43 -29.89
CA VAL A 135 43.87 -6.36 -30.27
C VAL A 135 44.05 -7.30 -29.09
#